data_AF-A0AA38FCC4-F1
#
_entry.id   AF-A0AA38FCC4-F1
#
_cell.length_a   1.000
_cell.length_b   1.000
_cell.length_c   1.000
_cell.angle_alpha   90.00
_cell.angle_beta   90.00
_cell.angle_gamma   90.00
#
_symmetry.space_group_name_H-M   'P 1'
#
loop_
_entity.id
_entity.type
_entity.pdbx_description
1 polymer ?
#
loop_
_entity_poly.entity_id
_entity_poly.type
_entity_poly.pdbx_seq_one_letter_code
_entity_poly.pdbx_strand_id
1 'polypeptide(L)'
;VCEALEEKAFMEKSKSDVGEPWVVASRLRDHLLLPRERKNTSLWKKVEELIQEDSRIDQYPKLVKGESRIVFEWQVEGALCSRTND
;
A
#
# COMPACT_ATOMS: atom_id res chain seq x y z
N VAL A 1 -6.49 -9.48 -0.35
CA VAL A 1 -5.88 -9.32 0.98
C VAL A 1 -5.70 -7.87 1.41
N CYS A 2 -6.03 -6.86 0.60
CA CYS A 2 -6.29 -5.53 1.15
C CYS A 2 -7.46 -4.86 0.42
N GLU A 3 -8.69 -5.33 0.67
CA GLU A 3 -9.91 -4.60 0.27
C GLU A 3 -9.86 -3.14 0.76
N ALA A 4 -9.23 -2.87 1.92
CA ALA A 4 -9.02 -1.52 2.41
C ALA A 4 -8.04 -0.66 1.56
N LEU A 5 -7.06 -1.28 0.90
CA LEU A 5 -6.19 -0.59 -0.07
C LEU A 5 -6.92 -0.42 -1.40
N GLU A 6 -7.63 -1.46 -1.86
CA GLU A 6 -8.41 -1.43 -3.09
C GLU A 6 -9.53 -0.39 -3.01
N GLU A 7 -10.30 -0.35 -1.91
CA GLU A 7 -11.34 0.63 -1.64
C GLU A 7 -10.78 2.05 -1.58
N LYS A 8 -9.61 2.25 -0.94
CA LYS A 8 -8.93 3.56 -0.94
C LYS A 8 -8.44 3.95 -2.33
N ALA A 9 -7.75 3.07 -3.03
CA ALA A 9 -7.28 3.32 -4.39
C ALA A 9 -8.46 3.62 -5.34
N PHE A 10 -9.58 2.94 -5.17
CA PHE A 10 -10.80 3.14 -5.95
C PHE A 10 -11.52 4.44 -5.59
N MET A 11 -11.64 4.76 -4.28
CA MET A 11 -12.18 6.03 -3.80
C MET A 11 -11.33 7.22 -4.27
N GLU A 12 -10.01 7.12 -4.19
CA GLU A 12 -9.07 8.17 -4.62
C GLU A 12 -9.10 8.32 -6.16
N LYS A 13 -9.30 7.23 -6.93
CA LYS A 13 -9.57 7.32 -8.38
C LYS A 13 -10.86 8.07 -8.72
N SER A 14 -11.89 7.95 -7.88
CA SER A 14 -13.20 8.61 -8.09
C SER A 14 -13.24 10.08 -7.66
N LYS A 15 -12.31 10.50 -6.80
CA LYS A 15 -12.10 11.89 -6.36
C LYS A 15 -10.79 12.41 -6.94
N SER A 16 -10.87 12.99 -8.12
CA SER A 16 -9.81 13.76 -8.79
C SER A 16 -8.56 14.10 -7.95
N ASP A 17 -7.42 13.55 -8.39
CA ASP A 17 -6.06 14.13 -8.41
C ASP A 17 -5.31 14.45 -7.10
N VAL A 18 -5.93 14.40 -5.91
CA VAL A 18 -5.25 14.78 -4.65
C VAL A 18 -5.07 13.62 -3.68
N GLY A 19 -5.56 12.45 -4.07
CA GLY A 19 -5.47 11.23 -3.31
C GLY A 19 -4.22 10.42 -3.62
N GLU A 20 -3.40 10.15 -2.62
CA GLU A 20 -2.20 9.34 -2.80
C GLU A 20 -2.61 7.85 -2.97
N PRO A 21 -2.37 7.21 -4.13
CA PRO A 21 -2.78 5.83 -4.41
C PRO A 21 -1.99 4.78 -3.60
N TRP A 22 -1.24 5.24 -2.60
CA TRP A 22 -0.36 4.48 -1.75
C TRP A 22 -0.61 4.84 -0.29
N VAL A 23 -0.36 3.89 0.59
CA VAL A 23 -0.46 4.11 2.04
C VAL A 23 0.86 3.77 2.70
N VAL A 24 1.19 4.49 3.76
CA VAL A 24 2.38 4.16 4.58
C VAL A 24 2.18 2.79 5.21
N ALA A 25 3.24 1.98 5.26
CA ALA A 25 3.23 0.69 5.92
C ALA A 25 2.56 0.73 7.30
N SER A 26 2.91 1.76 8.09
CA SER A 26 2.36 2.01 9.42
C SER A 26 0.83 2.15 9.46
N ARG A 27 0.21 2.75 8.43
CA ARG A 27 -1.25 2.86 8.33
C ARG A 27 -1.90 1.54 7.92
N LEU A 28 -1.27 0.80 7.00
CA LEU A 28 -1.81 -0.48 6.54
C LEU A 28 -1.93 -1.48 7.70
N ARG A 29 -0.92 -1.55 8.57
CA ARG A 29 -0.99 -2.36 9.80
C ARG A 29 -2.10 -1.91 10.74
N ASP A 30 -2.33 -0.62 10.89
CA ASP A 30 -3.39 -0.14 11.77
C ASP A 30 -4.78 -0.58 11.28
N HIS A 31 -4.93 -0.81 9.99
CA HIS A 31 -6.13 -1.36 9.34
C HIS A 31 -6.22 -2.89 9.41
N LEU A 32 -5.09 -3.61 9.35
CA LEU A 32 -5.05 -5.09 9.35
C LEU A 32 -4.99 -5.71 10.74
N LEU A 33 -4.34 -5.04 11.70
CA LEU A 33 -4.09 -5.55 13.04
C LEU A 33 -4.80 -4.70 14.09
N LEU A 34 -5.46 -5.37 15.04
CA LEU A 34 -6.04 -4.68 16.19
C LEU A 34 -4.94 -3.99 17.01
N PRO A 35 -5.26 -2.93 17.77
CA PRO A 35 -4.28 -2.21 18.61
C PRO A 35 -3.45 -3.12 19.53
N ARG A 36 -4.05 -4.23 19.99
CA ARG A 36 -3.41 -5.24 20.84
C ARG A 36 -2.39 -6.11 20.08
N GLU A 37 -2.61 -6.31 18.79
CA GLU A 37 -1.81 -7.16 17.92
C GLU A 37 -0.61 -6.42 17.30
N ARG A 38 -0.61 -5.08 17.32
CA ARG A 38 0.46 -4.22 16.78
C ARG A 38 1.81 -4.37 17.48
N LYS A 39 1.84 -4.95 18.69
CA LYS A 39 3.08 -5.29 19.40
C LYS A 39 3.66 -6.66 18.99
N ASN A 40 2.90 -7.49 18.26
CA ASN A 40 3.36 -8.81 17.85
C ASN A 40 4.16 -8.73 16.54
N THR A 41 5.48 -8.86 16.66
CA THR A 41 6.41 -8.92 15.51
C THR A 41 6.18 -10.12 14.58
N SER A 42 5.59 -11.22 15.06
CA SER A 42 5.23 -12.35 14.19
C SER A 42 4.06 -12.02 13.26
N LEU A 43 3.08 -11.24 13.75
CA LEU A 43 1.99 -10.74 12.90
C LEU A 43 2.52 -9.69 11.92
N TRP A 44 3.55 -8.94 12.31
CA TRP A 44 4.25 -8.02 11.42
C TRP A 44 4.82 -8.72 10.20
N LYS A 45 5.61 -9.77 10.41
CA LYS A 45 6.18 -10.56 9.31
C LYS A 45 5.09 -11.15 8.42
N LYS A 46 4.02 -11.69 9.00
CA LYS A 46 2.94 -12.32 8.23
C LYS A 46 2.19 -11.32 7.35
N VAL A 47 2.00 -10.09 7.81
CA VAL A 47 1.42 -9.01 7.00
C VAL A 47 2.37 -8.62 5.87
N GLU A 48 3.67 -8.50 6.14
CA GLU A 48 4.67 -8.22 5.10
C GLU A 48 4.73 -9.34 4.04
N GLU A 49 4.72 -10.61 4.46
CA GLU A 49 4.68 -11.77 3.56
C GLU A 49 3.42 -11.74 2.68
N LEU A 50 2.24 -11.53 3.28
CA LEU A 50 0.98 -11.43 2.54
C LEU A 50 0.96 -10.29 1.51
N ILE A 51 1.65 -9.17 1.81
CA ILE A 51 1.76 -8.04 0.88
C ILE A 51 2.74 -8.38 -0.25
N GLN A 52 3.88 -9.02 0.05
CA GLN A 52 4.83 -9.45 -0.97
C GLN A 52 4.25 -10.54 -1.89
N GLU A 53 3.37 -11.39 -1.36
CA GLU A 53 2.66 -12.40 -2.15
C GLU A 53 1.54 -11.80 -3.01
N ASP A 54 0.97 -10.65 -2.64
CA ASP A 54 -0.07 -9.98 -3.42
C ASP A 54 0.59 -9.13 -4.52
N SER A 55 0.71 -9.70 -5.72
CA SER A 55 1.32 -9.07 -6.89
C SER A 55 0.62 -7.79 -7.39
N ARG A 56 -0.50 -7.39 -6.77
CA ARG A 56 -1.17 -6.11 -6.99
C ARG A 56 -0.68 -5.01 -6.03
N ILE A 57 0.27 -5.30 -5.15
CA ILE A 57 0.79 -4.32 -4.20
C ILE A 57 2.29 -4.13 -4.45
N ASP A 58 2.67 -2.90 -4.80
CA ASP A 58 4.08 -2.52 -4.88
C ASP A 58 4.56 -1.92 -3.57
N GLN A 59 5.72 -2.36 -3.10
CA GLN A 59 6.39 -1.81 -1.93
C GLN A 59 7.61 -1.00 -2.36
N TYR A 60 7.68 0.28 -2.00
CA TYR A 60 8.85 1.10 -2.30
C TYR A 60 9.09 2.20 -1.24
N PRO A 61 10.34 2.65 -1.07
CA PRO A 61 10.64 3.81 -0.25
C PRO A 61 10.18 5.10 -0.95
N LYS A 62 9.43 5.94 -0.23
CA LYS A 62 8.96 7.24 -0.71
C LYS A 62 9.18 8.32 0.33
N LEU A 63 9.44 9.54 -0.13
CA LEU A 63 9.56 10.74 0.71
C LEU A 63 8.16 11.24 1.10
N VAL A 64 7.76 10.97 2.34
CA VAL A 64 6.46 11.39 2.90
C VAL A 64 6.72 12.51 3.89
N LYS A 65 6.27 13.73 3.57
CA LYS A 65 6.46 14.93 4.40
C LYS A 65 7.93 15.18 4.82
N GLY A 66 8.89 14.87 3.94
CA GLY A 66 10.31 15.07 4.19
C GLY A 66 11.03 13.90 4.87
N GLU A 67 10.32 12.82 5.22
CA GLU A 67 10.91 11.60 5.78
C GLU A 67 10.84 10.45 4.77
N SER A 68 11.92 9.66 4.64
CA SER A 68 11.90 8.43 3.86
C SER A 68 11.09 7.37 4.60
N ARG A 69 9.98 6.93 4.01
CA ARG A 69 9.09 5.91 4.58
C ARG A 69 8.79 4.85 3.54
N ILE A 70 8.64 3.61 3.98
CA ILE A 70 8.16 2.53 3.12
C ILE A 70 6.65 2.69 2.93
N VAL A 71 6.24 2.77 1.67
CA VAL A 71 4.84 2.87 1.26
C VAL A 71 4.44 1.65 0.46
N PHE A 72 3.15 1.34 0.51
CA PHE A 72 2.53 0.28 -0.27
C PHE A 72 1.53 0.91 -1.22
N GLU A 73 1.71 0.69 -2.51
CA GLU A 73 0.85 1.19 -3.58
C GLU A 73 0.06 0.06 -4.19
N TRP A 74 -1.25 0.27 -4.38
CA TRP A 74 -2.07 -0.71 -5.07
C TRP A 74 -1.91 -0.53 -6.58
N GLN A 75 -1.26 -1.49 -7.23
CA GLN A 75 -1.26 -1.68 -8.67
C GLN A 75 -2.65 -2.17 -9.09
N VAL A 76 -3.49 -1.24 -9.53
CA VAL A 76 -4.73 -1.59 -10.23
C VAL A 76 -4.30 -2.20 -11.57
N GLU A 77 -4.68 -3.45 -11.86
CA GLU A 77 -4.48 -4.04 -13.19
C GLU A 77 -4.96 -3.04 -14.26
N GLY A 78 -4.04 -2.53 -15.06
CA GLY A 78 -4.33 -1.53 -16.10
C GLY A 78 -3.69 -0.16 -15.91
N ALA A 79 -2.90 0.09 -14.86
CA ALA A 79 -1.86 1.13 -14.97
C ALA A 79 -0.78 0.59 -15.92
N LEU A 80 -1.01 0.79 -17.21
CA LEU A 80 0.00 0.66 -18.25
C LEU A 80 1.24 1.39 -17.75
N CYS A 81 2.22 0.66 -17.21
CA CYS A 81 3.59 1.05 -17.46
C CYS A 81 3.71 1.06 -18.98
N SER A 82 3.45 2.23 -19.57
CA SER A 82 3.97 2.62 -20.87
C SER A 82 5.47 2.45 -20.74
N ARG A 83 5.91 1.24 -21.09
CA ARG A 83 7.30 0.90 -21.35
C ARG A 83 7.63 1.62 -22.64
N THR A 84 7.85 2.92 -22.54
CA THR A 84 8.43 3.73 -23.60
C THR A 84 9.88 3.27 -23.73
N ASN A 85 10.13 2.33 -24.62
CA ASN A 85 11.41 2.13 -25.27
C ASN A 85 11.08 1.78 -26.72
N ASP A 86 10.82 2.82 -27.51
CA ASP A 86 11.13 2.84 -28.94
C ASP A 86 12.57 3.34 -29.08
#